data_AF-A0A264Y3N3-F1
#
_entry.id   AF-A0A264Y3N3-F1
#
_cell.length_a   1.000
_cell.length_b   1.000
_cell.length_c   1.000
_cell.angle_alpha   90.00
_cell.angle_beta   90.00
_cell.angle_gamma   90.00
#
_symmetry.space_group_name_H-M   'P 1'
#
loop_
_entity.id
_entity.type
_entity.pdbx_description
1 polymer ?
#
loop_
_entity_poly.entity_id
_entity_poly.type
_entity_poly.pdbx_seq_one_letter_code
_entity_poly.pdbx_strand_id
1 'polypeptide(L)'
;MLIQHNIKIAEEACNKTLKNIFNKDEWTDVKQAIINNAYAPIYKNKKYEAEGEYRIIKHQIMPQYRLADNKLVPYIKINIPIECLKRIIVGPCQSSSEVVMRIKSFLWTKCFDTEVIISAIPYRNRL
;
A
#
# COMPACT_ATOMS: atom_id res chain seq x y z
N MET A 1 3.65 7.86 -17.93
CA MET A 1 5.11 7.63 -18.06
C MET A 1 5.82 7.26 -16.75
N LEU A 2 5.11 6.89 -15.66
CA LEU A 2 5.71 6.66 -14.32
C LEU A 2 6.02 5.18 -13.99
N ILE A 3 5.51 4.23 -14.78
CA ILE A 3 5.53 2.79 -14.44
C ILE A 3 6.91 2.15 -14.66
N GLN A 4 7.61 2.51 -15.74
CA GLN A 4 8.94 1.98 -16.04
C GLN A 4 10.00 2.38 -15.02
N HIS A 5 9.84 3.56 -14.40
CA HIS A 5 10.85 4.10 -13.50
C HIS A 5 10.93 3.30 -12.18
N ASN A 6 9.77 2.87 -11.65
CA ASN A 6 9.70 2.08 -10.43
C ASN A 6 10.22 0.65 -10.61
N ILE A 7 10.01 0.05 -11.79
CA ILE A 7 10.52 -1.30 -12.10
C ILE A 7 12.06 -1.28 -12.14
N LYS A 8 12.66 -0.28 -12.80
CA LYS A 8 14.12 -0.10 -12.83
C LYS A 8 14.72 0.09 -11.44
N ILE A 9 14.05 0.86 -10.57
CA ILE A 9 14.50 1.10 -9.18
C ILE A 9 14.49 -0.19 -8.36
N ALA A 10 13.48 -1.05 -8.53
CA ALA A 10 13.39 -2.33 -7.83
C ALA A 10 14.49 -3.33 -8.27
N GLU A 11 14.78 -3.40 -9.56
CA GLU A 11 15.84 -4.25 -10.12
C GLU A 11 17.23 -3.79 -9.65
N GLU A 12 17.48 -2.49 -9.60
CA GLU A 12 18.72 -1.92 -9.09
C GLU A 12 18.94 -2.22 -7.59
N ALA A 13 17.89 -2.11 -6.78
CA ALA A 13 17.94 -2.43 -5.35
C ALA A 13 18.19 -3.93 -5.10
N CYS A 14 17.60 -4.80 -5.93
CA CYS A 14 17.84 -6.25 -5.90
C CYS A 14 19.30 -6.56 -6.25
N ASN A 15 19.83 -5.97 -7.31
CA ASN A 15 21.22 -6.16 -7.74
C ASN A 15 22.25 -5.66 -6.71
N LYS A 16 21.98 -4.53 -6.04
CA LYS A 16 22.82 -4.02 -4.94
C LYS A 16 22.80 -4.95 -3.73
N THR A 17 21.63 -5.50 -3.38
CA THR A 17 21.48 -6.48 -2.31
C THR A 17 22.27 -7.76 -2.60
N LEU A 18 22.13 -8.32 -3.80
CA LEU A 18 22.87 -9.51 -4.21
C LEU A 18 24.38 -9.26 -4.19
N LYS A 19 24.85 -8.13 -4.72
CA LYS A 19 26.28 -7.77 -4.66
C LYS A 19 26.82 -7.70 -3.23
N ASN A 20 26.08 -7.12 -2.30
CA ASN A 20 26.51 -7.05 -0.91
C ASN A 20 26.55 -8.43 -0.24
N ILE A 21 25.56 -9.28 -0.49
CA ILE A 21 25.51 -10.65 0.06
C ILE A 21 26.70 -11.49 -0.44
N PHE A 22 27.06 -11.35 -1.72
CA PHE A 22 28.13 -12.14 -2.34
C PHE A 22 29.54 -11.55 -2.14
N ASN A 23 29.68 -10.24 -1.90
CA ASN A 23 30.95 -9.59 -1.57
C ASN A 23 30.99 -9.23 -0.08
N LYS A 24 31.29 -10.22 0.77
CA LYS A 24 31.37 -10.04 2.23
C LYS A 24 32.53 -9.12 2.60
N ASP A 25 32.20 -7.97 3.18
CA ASP A 25 33.10 -7.13 3.99
C ASP A 25 32.52 -6.87 5.39
N GLU A 26 33.30 -6.26 6.29
CA GLU A 26 32.89 -5.98 7.68
C GLU A 26 31.62 -5.09 7.79
N TRP A 27 31.26 -4.36 6.74
CA TRP A 27 30.13 -3.43 6.74
C TRP A 27 28.91 -3.95 5.98
N THR A 28 28.93 -5.21 5.54
CA THR A 28 27.88 -5.82 4.74
C THR A 28 26.51 -5.68 5.40
N ASP A 29 26.41 -5.92 6.71
CA ASP A 29 25.15 -5.85 7.45
C ASP A 29 24.60 -4.42 7.51
N VAL A 30 25.48 -3.42 7.69
CA VAL A 30 25.10 -2.01 7.72
C VAL A 30 24.64 -1.54 6.34
N LYS A 31 25.37 -1.89 5.28
CA LYS A 31 24.99 -1.59 3.89
C LYS A 31 23.67 -2.24 3.52
N GLN A 32 23.45 -3.48 3.94
CA GLN A 32 22.20 -4.19 3.70
C GLN A 32 21.03 -3.58 4.50
N ALA A 33 21.25 -3.16 5.75
CA ALA A 33 20.24 -2.49 6.55
C ALA A 33 19.80 -1.15 5.94
N ILE A 34 20.73 -0.35 5.39
CA ILE A 34 20.42 0.92 4.70
C ILE A 34 19.58 0.67 3.45
N ILE A 35 19.96 -0.30 2.62
CA ILE A 35 19.20 -0.70 1.42
C ILE A 35 17.82 -1.21 1.84
N ASN A 36 17.75 -2.11 2.82
CA ASN A 36 16.49 -2.61 3.34
C ASN A 36 15.61 -1.46 3.84
N ASN A 37 16.13 -0.47 4.57
CA ASN A 37 15.31 0.64 5.05
C ASN A 37 14.83 1.55 3.90
N ALA A 38 15.71 1.84 2.93
CA ALA A 38 15.37 2.66 1.77
C ALA A 38 14.32 2.01 0.85
N TYR A 39 14.34 0.68 0.72
CA TYR A 39 13.54 -0.06 -0.25
C TYR A 39 12.52 -1.03 0.39
N ALA A 40 12.50 -1.21 1.72
CA ALA A 40 11.51 -2.00 2.46
C ALA A 40 10.07 -1.70 2.07
N PRO A 41 9.68 -0.44 1.83
CA PRO A 41 8.31 -0.18 1.44
C PRO A 41 8.00 -0.65 0.01
N ILE A 42 9.01 -0.92 -0.84
CA ILE A 42 8.88 -1.57 -2.16
C ILE A 42 8.78 -3.09 -2.00
N TYR A 43 9.55 -3.66 -1.08
CA TYR A 43 9.54 -5.10 -0.83
C TYR A 43 8.24 -5.54 -0.16
N LYS A 44 7.44 -6.30 -0.90
CA LYS A 44 6.27 -6.98 -0.36
C LYS A 44 6.72 -8.27 0.32
N ASN A 45 6.25 -8.53 1.54
CA ASN A 45 6.48 -9.84 2.15
C ASN A 45 5.79 -10.89 1.26
N LYS A 46 6.50 -11.98 0.94
CA LYS A 46 6.05 -13.07 0.07
C LYS A 46 4.64 -13.58 0.43
N LYS A 47 4.27 -13.57 1.71
CA LYS A 47 2.92 -13.97 2.18
C LYS A 47 1.78 -13.09 1.65
N TYR A 48 2.08 -11.94 1.06
CA TYR A 48 1.11 -10.98 0.51
C TYR A 48 1.27 -10.80 -1.02
N GLU A 49 2.13 -11.59 -1.68
CA GLU A 49 2.41 -11.47 -3.11
C GLU A 49 1.13 -11.58 -3.96
N ALA A 50 0.22 -12.49 -3.58
CA ALA A 50 -1.06 -12.71 -4.25
C ALA A 50 -2.01 -11.49 -4.27
N GLU A 51 -1.80 -10.49 -3.43
CA GLU A 51 -2.70 -9.33 -3.35
C GLU A 51 -2.45 -8.30 -4.48
N GLY A 52 -1.39 -8.44 -5.29
CA GLY A 52 -1.18 -7.63 -6.51
C GLY A 52 -1.06 -6.11 -6.29
N GLU A 53 -0.86 -5.68 -5.05
CA GLU A 53 -0.83 -4.26 -4.65
C GLU A 53 0.43 -3.52 -5.10
N TYR A 54 0.25 -2.29 -5.57
CA TYR A 54 1.33 -1.32 -5.74
C TYR A 54 1.38 -0.40 -4.53
N ARG A 55 2.56 -0.26 -3.90
CA ARG A 55 2.77 0.67 -2.79
C ARG A 55 3.30 2.00 -3.31
N ILE A 56 2.64 3.09 -2.93
CA ILE A 56 3.11 4.44 -3.21
C ILE A 56 3.97 4.89 -2.03
N ILE A 57 5.26 5.11 -2.28
CA ILE A 57 6.18 5.66 -1.30
C ILE A 57 6.33 7.14 -1.61
N LYS A 58 5.94 8.00 -0.66
CA LYS A 58 6.22 9.43 -0.75
C LYS A 58 7.14 9.83 0.39
N HIS A 59 8.32 10.33 0.06
CA HIS A 59 9.26 10.89 1.03
C HIS A 59 8.92 12.37 1.28
N GLN A 60 9.26 12.86 2.48
CA GLN A 60 9.17 14.29 2.85
C GLN A 60 7.76 14.91 2.76
N ILE A 61 6.71 14.12 2.97
CA ILE A 61 5.33 14.64 3.05
C ILE A 61 4.89 14.72 4.50
N MET A 62 4.50 15.92 4.94
CA MET A 62 3.77 16.06 6.20
C MET A 62 2.40 15.40 6.10
N PRO A 63 2.05 14.47 7.00
CA PRO A 63 0.72 13.90 7.05
C PRO A 63 -0.31 14.98 7.39
N GLN A 64 -1.49 14.88 6.78
CA GLN A 64 -2.67 15.62 7.21
C GLN A 64 -3.37 14.82 8.32
N TYR A 65 -4.23 15.48 9.09
CA TYR A 65 -4.95 14.85 10.19
C TYR A 65 -6.44 15.08 10.05
N ARG A 66 -7.23 14.06 10.38
CA ARG A 66 -8.69 14.17 10.52
C ARG A 66 -9.09 13.68 11.90
N LEU A 67 -10.18 14.23 12.43
CA LEU A 67 -10.81 13.70 13.62
C LEU A 67 -11.75 12.56 13.21
N ALA A 68 -11.61 11.39 13.83
CA ALA A 68 -12.54 10.27 13.70
C ALA A 68 -12.68 9.61 15.07
N ASP A 69 -13.90 9.45 15.57
CA ASP A 69 -14.19 8.86 16.89
C ASP A 69 -13.33 9.46 18.02
N ASN A 70 -13.23 10.80 18.05
CA ASN A 70 -12.39 11.57 18.97
C ASN A 70 -10.89 11.23 18.94
N LYS A 71 -10.40 10.61 17.86
CA LYS A 71 -8.99 10.33 17.63
C LYS A 71 -8.47 11.12 16.42
N LEU A 72 -7.25 11.64 16.54
CA LEU A 72 -6.51 12.21 15.41
C LEU A 72 -5.97 11.07 14.55
N VAL A 73 -6.48 10.96 13.32
CA VAL A 73 -6.07 9.95 12.35
C VAL A 73 -5.20 10.61 11.28
N PRO A 74 -3.91 10.25 11.17
CA PRO A 74 -3.05 10.76 10.10
C PRO A 74 -3.43 10.14 8.76
N TYR A 75 -3.34 10.93 7.68
CA TYR A 75 -3.56 10.49 6.31
C TYR A 75 -2.73 11.33 5.32
N ILE A 76 -2.50 10.79 4.12
CA ILE A 76 -1.85 11.50 3.02
C ILE A 76 -2.87 11.65 1.89
N LYS A 77 -2.99 12.87 1.33
CA LYS A 77 -3.79 13.06 0.10
C LYS A 77 -3.02 12.56 -1.11
N ILE A 78 -3.70 11.73 -1.89
CA ILE A 78 -3.21 11.25 -3.19
C ILE A 78 -4.23 11.69 -4.22
N ASN A 79 -3.77 12.42 -5.25
CA ASN A 79 -4.62 12.88 -6.34
C ASN A 79 -4.67 11.78 -7.40
N ILE A 80 -5.65 10.88 -7.27
CA ILE A 80 -5.96 9.85 -8.27
C ILE A 80 -7.30 10.25 -8.90
N PRO A 81 -7.38 10.43 -10.23
CA PRO A 81 -8.65 10.64 -10.91
C PRO A 81 -9.62 9.51 -10.59
N ILE A 82 -10.84 9.83 -10.19
CA ILE A 82 -11.81 8.83 -9.71
C ILE A 82 -12.31 7.93 -10.85
N GLU A 83 -12.27 8.41 -12.08
CA GLU A 83 -12.46 7.68 -13.33
C GLU A 83 -11.47 6.51 -13.52
N CYS A 84 -10.35 6.48 -12.78
CA CYS A 84 -9.43 5.33 -12.75
C CYS A 84 -9.88 4.23 -11.77
N LEU A 85 -10.86 4.50 -10.92
CA LEU A 85 -11.35 3.56 -9.91
C LEU A 85 -12.29 2.53 -10.54
N LYS A 86 -11.82 1.29 -10.65
CA LYS A 86 -12.62 0.19 -11.22
C LYS A 86 -13.57 -0.45 -10.21
N ARG A 87 -13.09 -0.64 -8.98
CA ARG A 87 -13.81 -1.29 -7.88
C ARG A 87 -13.19 -0.94 -6.55
N ILE A 88 -14.00 -0.98 -5.49
CA ILE A 88 -13.57 -0.93 -4.10
C ILE A 88 -13.84 -2.29 -3.46
N ILE A 89 -12.82 -2.88 -2.87
CA ILE A 89 -12.94 -4.12 -2.09
C ILE A 89 -12.75 -3.76 -0.62
N VAL A 90 -13.80 -3.96 0.18
CA VAL A 90 -13.76 -3.72 1.63
C VAL A 90 -13.21 -4.97 2.31
N GLY A 91 -12.08 -4.84 2.99
CA GLY A 91 -11.49 -5.93 3.76
C GLY A 91 -12.44 -6.48 4.83
N PRO A 92 -12.27 -7.73 5.26
CA PRO A 92 -13.12 -8.33 6.28
C PRO A 92 -12.97 -7.56 7.61
N CYS A 93 -14.09 -7.16 8.20
CA CYS A 93 -14.17 -6.59 9.54
C CYS A 93 -15.58 -6.78 10.10
N GLN A 94 -15.75 -6.55 11.41
CA GLN A 94 -17.03 -6.71 12.10
C GLN A 94 -18.16 -5.87 11.47
N SER A 95 -17.83 -4.70 10.92
CA SER A 95 -18.81 -3.77 10.34
C SER A 95 -18.70 -3.66 8.80
N SER A 96 -18.17 -4.68 8.13
CA SER A 96 -17.88 -4.64 6.68
C SER A 96 -19.11 -4.30 5.82
N SER A 97 -20.27 -4.87 6.12
CA SER A 97 -21.54 -4.56 5.43
C SER A 97 -21.94 -3.08 5.56
N GLU A 98 -21.80 -2.52 6.75
CA GLU A 98 -22.12 -1.11 7.00
C GLU A 98 -21.13 -0.18 6.26
N VAL A 99 -19.85 -0.53 6.26
CA VAL A 99 -18.81 0.19 5.50
C VAL A 99 -19.14 0.18 4.01
N VAL A 100 -19.52 -0.97 3.43
CA VAL A 100 -19.94 -1.07 2.02
C VAL A 100 -21.13 -0.15 1.74
N MET A 101 -22.16 -0.16 2.58
CA MET A 101 -23.32 0.72 2.40
C MET A 101 -22.94 2.19 2.43
N ARG A 102 -22.15 2.62 3.43
CA ARG A 102 -21.72 4.02 3.56
C ARG A 102 -20.90 4.48 2.35
N ILE A 103 -20.01 3.64 1.83
CA ILE A 103 -19.22 3.95 0.63
C ILE A 103 -20.14 4.06 -0.59
N LYS A 104 -21.06 3.10 -0.79
CA LYS A 104 -22.03 3.15 -1.90
C LYS A 104 -22.86 4.43 -1.87
N SER A 105 -23.43 4.78 -0.71
CA SER A 105 -24.21 6.01 -0.56
C SER A 105 -23.39 7.24 -0.88
N PHE A 106 -22.14 7.32 -0.41
CA PHE A 106 -21.25 8.44 -0.72
C PHE A 106 -20.97 8.56 -2.22
N LEU A 107 -20.63 7.47 -2.90
CA LEU A 107 -20.35 7.48 -4.34
C LEU A 107 -21.59 7.86 -5.16
N TRP A 108 -22.78 7.42 -4.73
CA TRP A 108 -24.04 7.84 -5.34
C TRP A 108 -24.21 9.35 -5.27
N THR A 109 -23.94 10.00 -4.12
CA THR A 109 -24.03 11.47 -4.02
C THR A 109 -23.08 12.22 -4.95
N LYS A 110 -22.09 11.52 -5.50
CA LYS A 110 -21.09 12.03 -6.44
C LYS A 110 -21.32 11.56 -7.87
N CYS A 111 -22.44 10.86 -8.14
CA CYS A 111 -22.78 10.28 -9.43
C CYS A 111 -21.71 9.28 -9.94
N PHE A 112 -21.04 8.56 -9.04
CA PHE A 112 -20.11 7.50 -9.40
C PHE A 112 -20.77 6.13 -9.25
N ASP A 113 -20.86 5.42 -10.36
CA ASP A 113 -21.27 4.02 -10.41
C ASP A 113 -20.01 3.13 -10.35
N THR A 114 -19.57 2.82 -9.13
CA THR A 114 -18.39 1.98 -8.88
C THR A 114 -18.80 0.78 -8.05
N GLU A 115 -18.33 -0.40 -8.45
CA GLU A 115 -18.54 -1.63 -7.71
C GLU A 115 -17.89 -1.55 -6.31
N VAL A 116 -18.69 -1.80 -5.27
CA VAL A 116 -18.21 -1.90 -3.88
C VAL A 116 -18.64 -3.25 -3.30
N ILE A 117 -17.65 -4.12 -3.04
CA ILE A 117 -17.86 -5.49 -2.57
C ILE A 117 -17.06 -5.78 -1.30
N ILE A 118 -17.52 -6.76 -0.53
CA ILE A 118 -16.76 -7.31 0.59
C ILE A 118 -15.69 -8.26 0.02
N SER A 119 -14.50 -8.21 0.58
CA SER A 119 -13.41 -9.11 0.25
C SER A 119 -13.80 -10.56 0.52
N ALA A 120 -13.53 -11.45 -0.44
CA ALA A 120 -13.63 -12.88 -0.25
C ALA A 120 -12.51 -13.44 0.65
N ILE A 121 -11.45 -12.65 0.91
CA ILE A 121 -10.38 -13.04 1.82
C ILE A 121 -10.92 -13.03 3.25
N PRO A 122 -10.87 -14.15 3.99
CA PRO A 122 -11.42 -14.22 5.34
C PRO A 122 -10.64 -13.36 6.33
N TYR A 123 -11.33 -12.93 7.40
CA TYR A 123 -10.70 -12.23 8.52
C TYR A 123 -9.62 -13.11 9.14
N ARG A 124 -8.35 -12.68 9.10
CA ARG A 124 -7.20 -13.47 9.58
C ARG A 124 -7.00 -13.44 11.10
N ASN A 125 -8.04 -13.15 11.89
CA ASN A 125 -8.06 -13.49 13.32
C ASN A 125 -8.86 -14.78 13.52
N ARG A 126 -8.22 -15.90 13.20
CA ARG A 126 -8.49 -17.16 13.89
C ARG A 126 -7.13 -17.72 14.31
N LEU A 127 -6.93 -17.69 15.63
CA LEU A 127 -5.81 -18.20 16.44
C LEU A 127 -4.59 -17.29 16.56
#